data_AF-A0A645JDL3-F1
#
_entry.id   AF-A0A645JDL3-F1
#
_cell.length_a   1.000
_cell.length_b   1.000
_cell.length_c   1.000
_cell.angle_alpha   90.00
_cell.angle_beta   90.00
_cell.angle_gamma   90.00
#
_symmetry.space_group_name_H-M   'P 1'
#
loop_
_entity.id
_entity.type
_entity.pdbx_description
1 polymer ?
#
loop_
_entity_poly.entity_id
_entity_poly.type
_entity_poly.pdbx_seq_one_letter_code
_entity_poly.pdbx_strand_id
1 'polypeptide(L)' 'MPGGFRSGSDENIEKLLHMAIAENVPIVVGSDAHFYTGIGDIYYVERLLEKIGFPEELVLNTDLEKLLYAIKRNKRQKK' A
#
# COMPACT_ATOMS: atom_id res chain seq x y z
N MET A 1 12.29 -4.70 -4.46
CA MET A 1 12.64 -5.56 -3.30
C MET A 1 13.98 -6.23 -3.59
N PRO A 2 14.99 -6.09 -2.72
CA PRO A 2 16.27 -6.75 -2.90
C PRO A 2 16.07 -8.28 -2.98
N GLY A 3 16.61 -8.94 -4.01
CA GLY A 3 16.53 -10.40 -4.16
C GLY A 3 15.14 -10.96 -4.48
N GLY A 4 14.19 -10.13 -4.91
CA GLY A 4 12.85 -10.60 -5.29
C GLY A 4 12.86 -11.52 -6.52
N PHE A 5 12.01 -12.56 -6.50
CA PHE A 5 11.87 -13.52 -7.61
C PHE A 5 11.34 -12.92 -8.92
N ARG A 6 10.74 -11.74 -8.85
CA ARG A 6 10.16 -11.03 -10.00
C ARG A 6 11.04 -9.84 -10.36
N SER A 7 11.89 -10.02 -11.36
CA SER A 7 12.72 -8.93 -11.90
C SER A 7 11.85 -7.76 -12.36
N GLY A 8 12.30 -6.54 -12.08
CA GLY A 8 11.61 -5.29 -12.40
C GLY A 8 10.37 -4.97 -11.57
N SER A 9 10.15 -5.65 -10.44
CA SER A 9 9.01 -5.34 -9.56
C SER A 9 9.09 -3.93 -8.98
N ASP A 10 10.29 -3.47 -8.65
CA ASP A 10 10.57 -2.11 -8.18
C ASP A 10 10.13 -1.05 -9.20
N GLU A 11 10.56 -1.18 -10.45
CA GLU A 11 10.20 -0.24 -11.52
C GLU A 11 8.69 -0.27 -11.81
N ASN A 12 8.10 -1.46 -11.80
CA ASN A 12 6.66 -1.63 -12.03
C ASN A 12 5.83 -1.05 -10.89
N ILE A 13 6.23 -1.25 -9.62
CA ILE A 13 5.53 -0.67 -8.48
C ILE A 13 5.63 0.86 -8.52
N GLU A 14 6.81 1.42 -8.80
CA GLU A 14 6.98 2.88 -8.95
C GLU A 14 6.06 3.45 -10.05
N LYS A 15 5.97 2.77 -11.20
CA LYS A 15 5.05 3.14 -12.28
C LYS A 15 3.58 3.07 -11.85
N LEU A 16 3.17 2.01 -11.15
CA LEU A 16 1.81 1.87 -10.62
C LEU A 16 1.48 2.99 -9.63
N LEU A 17 2.41 3.37 -8.76
CA LEU A 17 2.24 4.46 -7.80
C LEU A 17 2.07 5.81 -8.50
N HIS A 18 2.87 6.11 -9.53
CA HIS A 18 2.69 7.33 -10.33
C HIS A 18 1.31 7.38 -11.01
N MET A 19 0.83 6.25 -11.54
CA MET A 19 -0.53 6.18 -12.09
C MET A 19 -1.59 6.36 -11.01
N ALA A 20 -1.39 5.81 -9.82
CA ALA A 20 -2.30 6.01 -8.69
C ALA A 20 -2.39 7.49 -8.28
N ILE A 21 -1.28 8.22 -8.29
CA ILE A 21 -1.26 9.68 -8.08
C ILE A 21 -2.06 10.38 -9.19
N ALA A 22 -1.77 10.07 -10.46
CA ALA A 22 -2.40 10.73 -11.61
C ALA A 22 -3.92 10.51 -11.67
N GLU A 23 -4.38 9.32 -11.31
CA GLU A 23 -5.79 8.93 -11.32
C GLU A 23 -6.48 9.17 -9.96
N ASN A 24 -5.78 9.76 -8.98
CA ASN A 24 -6.26 9.99 -7.62
C ASN A 24 -6.85 8.72 -6.96
N VAL A 25 -6.20 7.58 -7.21
CA VAL A 25 -6.59 6.27 -6.68
C VAL A 25 -5.85 6.01 -5.37
N PRO A 26 -6.56 5.80 -4.26
CA PRO A 26 -5.92 5.55 -2.97
C PRO A 26 -5.36 4.12 -2.88
N ILE A 27 -4.33 3.95 -2.05
CA ILE A 27 -3.62 2.68 -1.82
C ILE A 27 -3.70 2.25 -0.36
N VAL A 28 -3.39 0.97 -0.12
CA VAL A 28 -3.13 0.41 1.21
C VAL A 28 -1.75 -0.25 1.18
N VAL A 29 -0.99 -0.06 2.26
CA VAL A 29 0.32 -0.70 2.44
C VAL A 29 0.19 -1.88 3.39
N GLY A 30 0.90 -2.97 3.11
CA GLY A 30 1.00 -4.11 4.02
C GLY A 30 2.39 -4.74 3.98
N SER A 31 2.81 -5.31 5.11
CA SER A 31 4.12 -5.97 5.23
C SER A 31 4.16 -7.38 4.63
N ASP A 32 2.99 -7.95 4.29
CA ASP A 32 2.86 -9.34 3.81
C ASP A 32 3.58 -10.35 4.74
N ALA A 33 3.50 -10.09 6.05
CA ALA A 33 4.21 -10.86 7.04
C ALA A 33 3.64 -12.28 7.18
N HIS A 34 4.50 -13.27 6.96
CA HIS A 34 4.20 -14.68 7.19
C HIS A 34 4.58 -15.14 8.61
N PHE A 35 5.20 -14.26 9.41
CA PHE A 35 5.57 -14.50 10.80
C PHE A 35 5.39 -13.22 11.63
N TYR A 36 5.05 -13.36 12.91
CA TYR A 36 4.58 -12.23 13.72
C TYR A 36 5.60 -11.11 13.90
N THR A 37 6.91 -11.42 13.83
CA THR A 37 7.97 -10.42 13.97
C THR A 37 8.06 -9.47 12.78
N GLY A 38 7.47 -9.80 11.62
CA GLY A 38 7.43 -8.94 10.45
C GLY A 38 6.14 -8.12 10.33
N ILE A 39 5.20 -8.24 11.28
CA ILE A 39 3.96 -7.48 11.24
C ILE A 39 4.30 -5.99 11.35
N GLY A 40 3.88 -5.21 10.35
CA GLY A 40 4.14 -3.77 10.30
C GLY A 40 5.52 -3.38 9.78
N ASP A 41 6.38 -4.33 9.39
CA ASP A 41 7.64 -3.98 8.70
C ASP A 41 7.34 -3.53 7.27
N ILE A 42 7.31 -2.20 7.09
CA ILE A 42 6.99 -1.54 5.82
C ILE A 42 8.14 -0.68 5.30
N TYR A 43 9.36 -0.89 5.81
CA TYR A 43 10.55 -0.06 5.56
C TYR A 43 10.77 0.24 4.06
N TYR A 44 10.69 -0.78 3.20
CA TYR A 44 10.92 -0.60 1.77
C TYR A 44 9.85 0.23 1.07
N VAL A 45 8.58 0.09 1.50
CA VAL A 45 7.49 0.88 0.95
C VAL A 45 7.60 2.32 1.43
N GLU A 46 7.86 2.57 2.70
CA GLU A 46 8.00 3.93 3.23
C GLU A 46 9.06 4.72 2.44
N ARG A 47 10.24 4.12 2.25
CA ARG A 47 11.33 4.71 1.47
C ARG A 47 10.96 4.97 0.00
N LEU A 48 10.16 4.08 -0.60
CA LEU A 48 9.68 4.26 -1.96
C LEU A 48 8.67 5.40 -2.06
N LEU A 49 7.71 5.47 -1.14
CA LEU A 49 6.70 6.53 -1.08
C LEU A 49 7.36 7.90 -0.82
N GLU A 50 8.36 7.96 0.07
CA GLU A 50 9.18 9.15 0.30
C GLU A 50 9.93 9.57 -0.97
N LYS A 51 10.58 8.62 -1.66
CA LYS A 51 11.35 8.88 -2.90
C LYS A 51 10.49 9.54 -3.97
N ILE A 52 9.25 9.08 -4.14
CA ILE A 52 8.33 9.59 -5.18
C ILE A 52 7.46 10.75 -4.70
N GLY A 53 7.54 11.15 -3.43
CA GLY A 53 6.67 12.17 -2.83
C GLY A 53 5.19 11.77 -2.87
N PHE A 54 4.88 10.51 -2.56
CA PHE A 54 3.51 10.01 -2.64
C PHE A 54 2.61 10.74 -1.63
N PRO A 55 1.43 11.23 -2.03
CA PRO A 55 0.54 11.97 -1.13
C PRO A 55 0.00 11.10 0.00
N GLU A 56 0.21 11.50 1.25
CA GLU A 56 -0.22 10.74 2.43
C GLU A 56 -1.75 10.62 2.51
N GLU A 57 -2.48 11.60 1.96
CA GLU A 57 -3.94 11.57 1.88
C GLU A 57 -4.47 10.38 1.06
N LEU A 58 -3.67 9.89 0.10
CA LEU A 58 -4.00 8.73 -0.72
C LEU A 58 -3.60 7.38 -0.08
N VAL A 59 -2.97 7.39 1.10
CA VAL A 59 -2.67 6.15 1.85
C VAL A 59 -3.75 5.93 2.89
N LEU A 60 -4.54 4.86 2.75
CA LEU A 60 -5.76 4.67 3.55
C LEU A 60 -5.50 4.11 4.95
N ASN A 61 -4.40 3.40 5.16
CA ASN A 61 -4.06 2.82 6.46
C ASN A 61 -3.22 3.73 7.36
N THR A 62 -3.15 5.03 7.07
CA THR A 62 -2.60 6.08 7.98
C THR A 62 -3.61 6.56 9.01
N ASP A 63 -4.90 6.34 8.75
CA ASP A 63 -6.00 6.72 9.63
C ASP A 63 -7.04 5.59 9.74
N LEU A 64 -7.58 5.40 10.93
CA LEU A 64 -8.52 4.31 11.21
C LEU A 64 -9.82 4.48 10.41
N GLU A 65 -10.35 5.70 10.31
CA GLU A 65 -11.61 5.94 9.59
C GLU A 65 -11.44 5.75 8.07
N LYS A 66 -10.31 6.19 7.51
CA LYS A 66 -9.94 5.92 6.10
C LYS A 66 -9.85 4.41 5.84
N LEU A 67 -9.19 3.66 6.72
CA LEU A 67 -9.08 2.21 6.58
C LEU A 67 -10.44 1.53 6.71
N LEU A 68 -11.24 1.91 7.70
CA LEU A 68 -12.60 1.40 7.90
C LEU A 68 -13.49 1.69 6.68
N TYR A 69 -13.39 2.88 6.08
CA TYR A 69 -14.06 3.22 4.84
C TYR A 69 -13.69 2.26 3.70
N ALA A 70 -12.40 1.99 3.52
CA ALA A 70 -11.90 1.09 2.48
C ALA A 70 -12.45 -0.35 2.61
N ILE A 71 -12.51 -0.88 3.84
CA ILE A 71 -12.89 -2.28 4.08
C ILE A 71 -14.41 -2.49 4.24
N LYS A 72 -15.21 -1.42 4.42
CA LYS A 72 -16.67 -1.50 4.60
C LYS A 72 -17.40 -2.16 3.42
N ARG A 73 -16.78 -2.23 2.24
CA ARG A 73 -17.35 -2.80 1.00
C ARG A 73 -17.75 -4.28 1.12
N ASN A 74 -17.22 -5.02 2.11
CA ASN A 74 -17.48 -6.45 2.32
C ASN A 74 -18.46 -6.79 3.46
N LYS A 75 -19.26 -5.84 3.97
CA LYS A 75 -20.47 -6.23 4.72
C LYS A 75 -21.42 -6.91 3.74
N ARG A 76 -21.28 -8.22 3.54
CA ARG A 76 -22.37 -9.09 3.08
C ARG A 76 -23.56 -8.66 3.92
N GLN A 77 -24.58 -8.06 3.31
CA GLN A 77 -25.84 -7.85 3.99
C GLN A 77 -26.25 -9.24 4.49
N LYS A 78 -26.20 -9.44 5.81
CA LYS A 78 -26.76 -10.64 6.42
C LYS A 78 -28.24 -10.58 6.06
N LYS A 79 -28.63 -11.40 5.09
CA LYS A 79 -30.04 -11.65 4.76
C LYS A 79 -30.64 -12.48 5.88
#